data_AF-A0A963ZY73-F1
#
_entry.id   AF-A0A963ZY73-F1
#
_cell.length_a   1.000
_cell.length_b   1.000
_cell.length_c   1.000
_cell.angle_alpha   90.00
_cell.angle_beta   90.00
_cell.angle_gamma   90.00
#
_symmetry.space_group_name_H-M   'P 1'
#
loop_
_entity.id
_entity.type
_entity.pdbx_description
1 polymer ?
#
loop_
_entity_poly.entity_id
_entity_poly.type
_entity_poly.pdbx_seq_one_letter_code
_entity_poly.pdbx_strand_id
1 'polypeptide(L)'
;MKRMKIEDVFPEMPERMGLAGKQFYALTVNVDAARQLGRQMDLPFAEQDPDGNVCMAGAEEVLPAYRMTFNKRDLVEYIYACFGGDGLPDGMVERDWEFPVPESAEDFWRRIGK
;
A
#
# COMPACT_ATOMS: atom_id res chain seq x y z
N MET A 1 14.35 11.76 2.88
CA MET A 1 13.18 10.89 2.65
C MET A 1 13.57 9.44 2.92
N LYS A 2 12.92 8.75 3.86
CA LYS A 2 13.18 7.34 4.19
C LYS A 2 12.67 6.46 3.05
N ARG A 3 13.38 5.37 2.74
CA ARG A 3 12.96 4.37 1.75
C ARG A 3 12.77 3.01 2.42
N MET A 4 11.93 2.17 1.83
CA MET A 4 11.65 0.81 2.28
C MET A 4 11.71 -0.11 1.07
N LYS A 5 12.22 -1.33 1.25
CA LYS A 5 12.24 -2.30 0.17
C LYS A 5 10.87 -2.93 0.00
N ILE A 6 10.55 -3.31 -1.23
CA ILE A 6 9.31 -4.03 -1.53
C ILE A 6 9.27 -5.37 -0.78
N GLU A 7 10.40 -6.08 -0.66
CA GLU A 7 10.46 -7.37 0.05
C GLU A 7 10.14 -7.26 1.56
N ASP A 8 10.36 -6.09 2.17
CA ASP A 8 10.00 -5.87 3.58
C ASP A 8 8.48 -5.89 3.77
N VAL A 9 7.73 -5.46 2.74
CA VAL A 9 6.27 -5.42 2.72
C VAL A 9 5.67 -6.70 2.14
N PHE A 10 6.31 -7.30 1.13
CA PHE A 10 5.85 -8.50 0.44
C PHE A 10 6.92 -9.60 0.51
N PRO A 11 7.00 -10.35 1.63
CA PRO A 11 8.10 -11.26 1.89
C PRO A 11 8.11 -12.49 0.96
N GLU A 12 6.94 -12.85 0.43
CA GLU A 12 6.75 -13.99 -0.49
C GLU A 12 6.84 -13.55 -1.97
N MET A 13 7.35 -12.36 -2.23
CA MET A 13 7.53 -11.89 -3.60
C MET A 13 8.60 -12.72 -4.32
N PRO A 14 8.31 -13.27 -5.51
CA PRO A 14 9.30 -13.98 -6.32
C PRO A 14 10.45 -13.05 -6.75
N GLU A 15 11.68 -13.60 -6.88
CA GLU A 15 12.91 -12.82 -7.17
C GLU A 15 12.80 -11.93 -8.41
N ARG A 16 12.13 -12.44 -9.45
CA ARG A 16 11.87 -11.73 -10.70
C ARG A 16 10.51 -12.17 -11.24
N MET A 17 9.53 -11.27 -11.21
CA MET A 17 8.24 -11.53 -11.84
C MET A 17 7.70 -10.24 -12.46
N GLY A 18 7.20 -10.37 -13.69
CA GLY A 18 6.26 -9.39 -14.22
C GLY A 18 4.97 -9.50 -13.41
N LEU A 19 4.81 -8.63 -12.42
CA LEU A 19 3.55 -8.48 -11.71
C LEU A 19 2.69 -7.53 -12.52
N ALA A 20 1.78 -8.07 -13.31
CA ALA A 20 0.79 -7.28 -14.04
C ALA A 20 -0.40 -6.96 -13.12
N GLY A 21 -0.67 -5.66 -12.94
CA GLY A 21 -1.88 -5.13 -12.30
C GLY A 21 -2.39 -5.92 -11.09
N LYS A 22 -3.41 -6.77 -11.31
CA LYS A 22 -4.14 -7.52 -10.27
C LYS A 22 -3.27 -8.50 -9.46
N GLN A 23 -2.12 -8.93 -9.96
CA GLN A 23 -1.23 -9.86 -9.26
C GLN A 23 -0.61 -9.24 -8.00
N PHE A 24 -0.43 -7.92 -7.97
CA PHE A 24 0.11 -7.21 -6.80
C PHE A 24 -0.85 -7.27 -5.60
N TYR A 25 -2.16 -7.25 -5.86
CA TYR A 25 -3.20 -7.38 -4.82
C TYR A 25 -3.28 -8.79 -4.24
N ALA A 26 -2.78 -9.80 -4.96
CA ALA A 26 -2.73 -11.17 -4.48
C ALA A 26 -1.56 -11.43 -3.52
N LEU A 27 -0.55 -10.56 -3.49
CA LEU A 27 0.62 -10.73 -2.62
C LEU A 27 0.25 -10.68 -1.15
N THR A 28 0.88 -11.54 -0.35
CA THR A 28 0.80 -11.50 1.11
C THR A 28 1.51 -10.24 1.62
N VAL A 29 0.82 -9.44 2.43
CA VAL A 29 1.42 -8.28 3.10
C VAL A 29 2.00 -8.72 4.43
N ASN A 30 3.24 -8.32 4.71
CA ASN A 30 3.81 -8.36 6.04
C ASN A 30 3.10 -7.31 6.92
N VAL A 31 2.24 -7.81 7.80
CA VAL A 31 1.44 -7.02 8.73
C VAL A 31 2.29 -6.11 9.62
N ASP A 32 3.45 -6.58 10.07
CA ASP A 32 4.31 -5.78 10.96
C ASP A 32 4.93 -4.60 10.22
N ALA A 33 5.31 -4.79 8.95
CA ALA A 33 5.76 -3.71 8.09
C ALA A 33 4.64 -2.70 7.82
N ALA A 34 3.42 -3.18 7.54
CA ALA A 34 2.27 -2.31 7.35
C ALA A 34 1.93 -1.51 8.63
N ARG A 35 1.91 -2.14 9.79
CA ARG A 35 1.71 -1.46 11.09
C ARG A 35 2.84 -0.47 11.39
N GLN A 36 4.08 -0.79 11.01
CA GLN A 36 5.20 0.13 11.15
C GLN A 36 4.99 1.38 10.29
N LEU A 37 4.60 1.24 9.03
CA LEU A 37 4.24 2.36 8.16
C LEU A 37 3.11 3.18 8.79
N GLY A 38 2.07 2.51 9.29
CA GLY A 38 0.95 3.18 9.94
C GLY A 38 1.36 4.05 11.14
N ARG A 39 2.26 3.55 11.98
CA ARG A 39 2.83 4.33 13.09
C ARG A 39 3.60 5.57 12.63
N GLN A 40 4.26 5.52 11.47
CA GLN A 40 4.99 6.68 10.94
C GLN A 40 4.04 7.76 10.42
N MET A 41 2.88 7.37 9.91
CA MET A 41 1.88 8.27 9.34
C MET A 41 0.80 8.73 10.33
N ASP A 42 0.82 8.19 11.55
CA ASP A 42 -0.31 8.25 12.50
C ASP A 42 -1.63 7.75 11.89
N LEU A 43 -1.53 6.69 11.07
CA LEU A 43 -2.63 6.12 10.30
C LEU A 43 -2.65 4.60 10.51
N PRO A 44 -3.44 4.05 11.44
CA PRO A 44 -3.46 2.63 11.75
C PRO A 44 -3.75 1.72 10.54
N PHE A 45 -3.03 0.60 10.46
CA PHE A 45 -3.28 -0.44 9.46
C PHE A 45 -4.43 -1.35 9.88
N ALA A 46 -5.40 -1.53 8.98
CA ALA A 46 -6.49 -2.49 9.11
C ALA A 46 -6.23 -3.69 8.18
N GLU A 47 -5.96 -4.86 8.76
CA GLU A 47 -5.75 -6.13 8.05
C GLU A 47 -6.98 -6.63 7.26
N GLN A 48 -8.13 -6.00 7.48
CA GLN A 48 -9.52 -6.41 7.24
C GLN A 48 -10.16 -7.20 8.39
N ASP A 49 -11.41 -6.82 8.64
CA ASP A 49 -12.33 -7.36 9.63
C ASP A 49 -12.84 -8.74 9.16
N PRO A 50 -12.84 -9.79 10.00
CA PRO A 50 -13.38 -11.11 9.64
C PRO A 50 -14.83 -11.10 9.13
N ASP A 51 -15.60 -10.03 9.35
CA ASP A 51 -17.02 -9.91 8.96
C ASP A 51 -17.31 -8.89 7.83
N GLY A 52 -16.30 -8.33 7.15
CA GLY A 52 -16.52 -7.52 5.94
C GLY A 52 -17.28 -6.19 6.12
N ASN A 53 -17.55 -5.78 7.37
CA ASN A 53 -18.20 -4.52 7.70
C ASN A 53 -17.20 -3.49 8.24
N VAL A 54 -16.39 -2.93 7.34
CA VAL A 54 -15.74 -1.65 7.64
C VAL A 54 -16.76 -0.57 7.28
N CYS A 55 -17.59 -0.14 8.24
CA CYS A 55 -18.57 0.93 8.02
C CYS A 55 -17.90 2.13 7.34
N MET A 56 -18.16 2.28 6.04
CA MET A 56 -17.80 3.39 5.16
C MET A 56 -16.31 3.69 4.89
N ALA A 57 -15.32 3.11 5.56
CA ALA A 57 -13.91 3.51 5.32
C ALA A 57 -13.39 3.29 3.88
N GLY A 58 -14.03 2.40 3.12
CA GLY A 58 -13.76 2.15 1.70
C GLY A 58 -14.80 2.74 0.73
N ALA A 59 -15.81 3.46 1.21
CA ALA A 59 -16.77 4.12 0.34
C ALA A 59 -16.10 5.31 -0.37
N GLU A 60 -16.32 5.45 -1.68
CA GLU A 60 -15.85 6.63 -2.45
C GLU A 60 -16.37 7.96 -1.85
N GLU A 61 -17.44 7.89 -1.08
CA GLU A 61 -18.09 9.03 -0.42
C GLU A 61 -17.35 9.55 0.82
N VAL A 62 -16.39 8.79 1.39
CA VAL A 62 -15.62 9.25 2.55
C VAL A 62 -14.45 10.10 2.09
N LEU A 63 -14.52 11.39 2.41
CA LEU A 63 -13.43 12.33 2.12
C LEU A 63 -12.12 11.87 2.80
N PRO A 64 -10.97 12.07 2.16
CA PRO A 64 -9.64 11.71 2.70
C PRO A 64 -9.38 12.19 4.11
N ALA A 65 -9.86 13.40 4.45
CA ALA A 65 -9.72 13.97 5.79
C ALA A 65 -10.42 13.16 6.91
N TYR A 66 -11.32 12.25 6.56
CA TYR A 66 -12.03 11.38 7.50
C TYR A 66 -11.56 9.91 7.46
N ARG A 67 -10.57 9.57 6.62
CA ARG A 67 -9.99 8.22 6.62
C ARG A 67 -9.05 8.06 7.82
N MET A 68 -9.54 7.34 8.83
CA MET A 68 -8.82 7.09 10.08
C MET A 68 -7.92 5.86 10.04
N THR A 69 -7.99 5.04 8.99
CA THR A 69 -7.20 3.82 8.82
C THR A 69 -6.85 3.61 7.36
N PHE A 70 -5.84 2.78 7.08
CA PHE A 70 -5.56 2.28 5.74
C PHE A 70 -5.52 0.75 5.77
N ASN A 71 -5.83 0.11 4.64
CA ASN A 71 -5.83 -1.35 4.53
C ASN A 71 -4.83 -1.83 3.47
N LYS A 72 -4.77 -3.15 3.28
CA LYS A 72 -3.89 -3.79 2.28
C LYS A 72 -4.01 -3.17 0.89
N ARG A 73 -5.24 -2.86 0.45
CA ARG A 73 -5.51 -2.28 -0.87
C ARG A 73 -4.88 -0.91 -0.99
N ASP A 74 -5.07 -0.04 0.01
CA ASP A 74 -4.49 1.30 0.02
C ASP A 74 -2.96 1.25 -0.02
N LEU A 75 -2.35 0.33 0.74
CA LEU A 75 -0.90 0.12 0.74
C LEU A 75 -0.37 -0.31 -0.64
N VAL A 76 -1.05 -1.25 -1.29
CA VAL A 76 -0.72 -1.70 -2.64
C VAL A 76 -0.85 -0.55 -3.65
N GLU A 77 -1.94 0.21 -3.60
CA GLU A 77 -2.17 1.38 -4.45
C GLU A 77 -1.08 2.45 -4.25
N TYR A 78 -0.60 2.64 -3.02
CA TYR A 78 0.47 3.60 -2.72
C TYR A 78 1.80 3.17 -3.33
N ILE A 79 2.19 1.91 -3.11
CA ILE A 79 3.43 1.36 -3.66
C ILE A 79 3.37 1.43 -5.19
N TYR A 80 2.21 1.12 -5.77
CA TYR A 80 1.95 1.25 -7.20
C TYR A 80 2.12 2.68 -7.71
N ALA A 81 1.54 3.67 -7.03
CA ALA A 81 1.67 5.08 -7.40
C ALA A 81 3.14 5.56 -7.34
N CYS A 82 3.94 5.02 -6.41
CA CYS A 82 5.37 5.32 -6.35
C CYS A 82 6.16 4.86 -7.58
N PHE A 83 5.63 3.91 -8.35
CA PHE A 83 6.25 3.38 -9.58
C PHE A 83 5.67 3.97 -10.87
N GLY A 84 4.90 5.07 -10.79
CA GLY A 84 4.56 5.88 -11.96
C GLY A 84 3.07 6.03 -12.28
N GLY A 85 2.15 5.41 -11.53
CA GLY A 85 0.71 5.71 -11.59
C GLY A 85 -0.06 5.33 -12.87
N ASP A 86 0.61 5.14 -14.01
CA ASP A 86 0.01 4.77 -15.30
C ASP A 86 -0.19 3.26 -15.48
N GLY A 87 0.16 2.46 -14.48
CA GLY A 87 0.52 1.06 -14.73
C GLY A 87 1.69 0.68 -13.87
N LEU A 88 1.72 -0.55 -13.31
CA LEU A 88 3.02 -1.19 -13.18
C LEU A 88 3.54 -1.28 -14.61
N PRO A 89 4.76 -0.80 -14.92
CA PRO A 89 5.34 -1.05 -16.24
C PRO A 89 5.24 -2.55 -16.50
N ASP A 90 4.79 -2.90 -17.71
CA ASP A 90 4.59 -4.27 -18.12
C ASP A 90 5.95 -4.99 -18.03
N GLY A 91 6.18 -5.69 -16.91
CA GLY A 91 7.42 -6.41 -16.67
C GLY A 91 8.29 -5.88 -15.54
N MET A 92 8.55 -6.80 -14.61
CA MET A 92 9.52 -6.80 -13.54
C MET A 92 9.37 -5.75 -12.45
N VAL A 93 8.82 -6.19 -11.31
CA VAL A 93 9.16 -5.63 -10.01
C VAL A 93 10.23 -6.56 -9.41
N GLU A 94 11.39 -6.01 -9.03
CA GLU A 94 12.44 -6.78 -8.33
C GLU A 94 12.32 -6.60 -6.81
N ARG A 95 12.74 -7.62 -6.05
CA ARG A 95 12.60 -7.63 -4.58
C ARG A 95 13.35 -6.51 -3.87
N ASP A 96 14.45 -6.06 -4.45
CA ASP A 96 15.33 -5.00 -3.94
C ASP A 96 14.88 -3.59 -4.33
N TRP A 97 13.79 -3.46 -5.09
CA TRP A 97 13.24 -2.15 -5.40
C TRP A 97 12.78 -1.44 -4.14
N GLU A 98 12.97 -0.12 -4.15
CA GLU A 98 12.68 0.73 -3.01
C GLU A 98 11.62 1.76 -3.36
N PHE A 99 10.65 1.93 -2.48
CA PHE A 99 9.66 2.98 -2.57
C PHE A 99 9.84 3.99 -1.43
N PRO A 100 9.46 5.27 -1.63
CA PRO A 100 9.51 6.26 -0.57
C PRO A 100 8.52 5.91 0.53
N VAL A 101 8.95 5.97 1.78
CA VAL A 101 8.03 5.90 2.93
C VAL A 101 7.25 7.21 2.99
N PRO A 102 5.90 7.17 3.08
CA PRO A 102 5.08 8.38 3.18
C PRO A 102 5.48 9.22 4.40
N GLU A 103 5.50 10.54 4.24
CA GLU A 103 5.87 11.46 5.32
C GLU A 103 4.71 11.72 6.29
N SER A 104 3.47 11.56 5.82
CA SER A 104 2.23 11.73 6.59
C SER A 104 1.09 10.95 5.94
N ALA A 105 -0.03 10.81 6.66
CA ALA A 105 -1.28 10.30 6.08
C ALA A 105 -1.74 11.14 4.87
N GLU A 106 -1.56 12.46 4.90
CA GLU A 106 -1.91 13.35 3.78
C GLU A 106 -1.07 13.05 2.53
N ASP A 107 0.26 12.87 2.68
CA ASP A 107 1.12 12.49 1.56
C ASP A 107 0.73 11.12 0.97
N PHE A 108 0.38 10.17 1.84
CA PHE A 108 -0.09 8.85 1.45
C PHE A 108 -1.37 8.91 0.60
N TRP A 109 -2.42 9.57 1.10
CA TRP A 109 -3.71 9.68 0.41
C TRP A 109 -3.59 10.46 -0.90
N ARG A 110 -2.83 11.57 -0.89
CA ARG A 110 -2.57 12.39 -2.09
C ARG A 110 -1.95 11.57 -3.22
N ARG A 111 -1.01 10.67 -2.92
CA ARG A 111 -0.32 9.85 -3.94
C ARG A 111 -1.23 8.81 -4.58
N ILE A 112 -2.25 8.32 -3.87
CA ILE A 112 -3.20 7.35 -4.42
C ILE A 112 -4.49 8.00 -4.95
N GLY A 113 -4.51 9.35 -5.03
CA GLY A 113 -5.64 10.10 -5.56
C GLY A 113 -6.89 10.02 -4.67
N LYS A 114 -6.70 9.84 -3.37
CA LYS A 114 -7.78 9.64 -2.41
C LYS A 114 -7.92 10.78 -1.43
#